data_AF-A0A9Q0WDK2-F1
#
_entry.id   AF-A0A9Q0WDK2-F1
#
_cell.length_a   1.000
_cell.length_b   1.000
_cell.length_c   1.000
_cell.angle_alpha   90.00
_cell.angle_beta   90.00
_cell.angle_gamma   90.00
#
_symmetry.space_group_name_H-M   'P 1'
#
loop_
_entity.id
_entity.type
_entity.pdbx_description
1 polymer ?
#
loop_
_entity_poly.entity_id
_entity_poly.type
_entity_poly.pdbx_seq_one_letter_code
_entity_poly.pdbx_strand_id
1 'polypeptide(L)'
;MEKIKCLVPESIKRMVGESSDEDLASTSSTLRHCLLSLPQFQQMIDDLADSDNSLCGKNKKVALELKQKGNESYLTAEYASALASYSQALRVAPMDAVDMNKNLVATLFLNRASLFHKIGFLTESLRDCKRALQISPTYAKAWYRRGKANVDLGNFKDAVNDFNNAKSFELSMDGKRHIETELTIILERQKSTSSKTVQENENCFGHFGKTY
;
A
#
# COMPACT_ATOMS: atom_id res chain seq x y z
N MET A 1 -0.10 23.87 3.87
CA MET A 1 0.17 24.96 4.83
C MET A 1 1.09 26.04 4.27
N GLU A 2 2.33 25.78 3.89
CA GLU A 2 3.25 26.84 3.40
C GLU A 2 2.73 27.60 2.17
N LYS A 3 2.10 26.90 1.21
CA LYS A 3 1.45 27.54 0.05
C LYS A 3 0.32 28.51 0.44
N ILE A 4 -0.42 28.22 1.51
CA ILE A 4 -1.54 29.05 1.98
C ILE A 4 -1.02 30.28 2.71
N LYS A 5 0.05 30.14 3.50
CA LYS A 5 0.72 31.27 4.17
C LYS A 5 1.23 32.33 3.17
N CYS A 6 1.74 31.91 2.02
CA CYS A 6 2.20 32.83 0.97
C CYS A 6 1.06 33.64 0.32
N LEU A 7 -0.18 33.14 0.36
CA LEU A 7 -1.35 33.78 -0.26
C LEU A 7 -2.04 34.79 0.67
N VAL A 8 -1.67 34.83 1.95
CA VAL A 8 -2.16 35.85 2.88
C VAL A 8 -1.56 37.21 2.50
N PRO A 9 -2.36 38.26 2.30
CA PRO A 9 -1.87 39.60 2.00
C PRO A 9 -0.91 40.13 3.06
N GLU A 10 0.15 40.83 2.64
CA GLU A 10 1.14 41.43 3.56
C GLU A 10 0.52 42.42 4.54
N SER A 11 -0.56 43.11 4.15
CA SER A 11 -1.32 43.98 5.05
C SER A 11 -1.89 43.23 6.26
N ILE A 12 -2.37 42.00 6.05
CA ILE A 12 -2.91 41.15 7.10
C ILE A 12 -1.78 40.53 7.93
N LYS A 13 -0.68 40.10 7.29
CA LYS A 13 0.50 39.61 8.02
C LYS A 13 1.08 40.67 8.95
N ARG A 14 1.19 41.91 8.48
CA ARG A 14 1.66 43.04 9.27
C ARG A 14 0.69 43.37 10.41
N MET A 15 -0.61 43.43 10.14
CA MET A 15 -1.65 43.63 11.15
C MET A 15 -1.60 42.58 12.26
N VAL A 16 -1.40 41.29 11.91
CA VAL A 16 -1.23 40.20 12.89
C VAL A 16 0.11 40.30 13.63
N GLY A 17 1.19 40.72 12.96
CA GLY A 17 2.50 40.90 13.59
C GLY A 17 2.59 42.08 14.55
N GLU A 18 1.76 43.11 14.33
CA GLU A 18 1.70 44.33 15.13
C GLU A 18 0.56 44.33 16.16
N SER A 19 -0.30 43.30 16.18
CA SER A 19 -1.48 43.26 17.06
C SER A 19 -1.13 43.09 18.54
N SER A 20 -1.85 43.81 19.39
CA SER A 20 -1.80 43.68 20.85
C SER A 20 -2.92 42.76 21.38
N ASP A 21 -2.92 42.48 22.69
CA ASP A 21 -3.98 41.69 23.33
C ASP A 21 -5.37 42.34 23.20
N GLU A 22 -5.44 43.67 23.10
CA GLU A 22 -6.69 44.43 22.92
C GLU A 22 -7.26 44.26 21.51
N ASP A 23 -6.39 44.09 20.52
CA ASP A 23 -6.73 43.98 19.09
C ASP A 23 -6.84 42.53 18.60
N LEU A 24 -6.57 41.55 19.47
CA LEU A 24 -6.49 40.15 19.10
C LEU A 24 -7.79 39.63 18.47
N ALA A 25 -8.94 40.04 19.01
CA ALA A 25 -10.25 39.58 18.53
C ALA A 25 -10.57 40.09 17.13
N SER A 26 -10.31 41.37 16.85
CA SER A 26 -10.54 41.98 15.54
C SER A 26 -9.56 41.40 14.51
N THR A 27 -8.28 41.33 14.87
CA THR A 27 -7.21 40.82 14.01
C THR A 27 -7.41 39.34 13.66
N SER A 28 -7.80 38.51 14.65
CA SER A 28 -8.14 37.09 14.44
C SER A 28 -9.36 36.93 13.54
N SER A 29 -10.37 37.79 13.69
CA SER A 29 -11.57 37.78 12.84
C SER A 29 -11.22 38.11 11.39
N THR A 30 -10.38 39.12 11.16
CA THR A 30 -9.94 39.51 9.81
C THR A 30 -9.06 38.44 9.17
N LEU A 31 -8.13 37.85 9.92
CA LEU A 31 -7.33 36.73 9.44
C LEU A 31 -8.21 35.53 9.10
N ARG A 32 -9.17 35.18 9.96
CA ARG A 32 -10.12 34.10 9.71
C ARG A 32 -10.94 34.35 8.45
N HIS A 33 -11.47 35.56 8.28
CA HIS A 33 -12.22 35.94 7.08
C HIS A 33 -11.36 35.80 5.81
N CYS A 34 -10.10 36.25 5.88
CA CYS A 34 -9.15 36.09 4.77
C CYS A 34 -8.86 34.62 4.46
N LEU A 35 -8.63 33.78 5.47
CA LEU A 35 -8.37 32.36 5.23
C LEU A 35 -9.58 31.67 4.61
N LEU A 36 -10.79 31.98 5.09
CA LEU A 36 -12.02 31.40 4.57
C LEU A 36 -12.35 31.84 3.13
N SER A 37 -11.83 32.98 2.67
CA SER A 37 -12.03 33.45 1.29
C SER A 37 -10.99 32.90 0.30
N LEU A 38 -9.92 32.25 0.77
CA LEU A 38 -8.92 31.65 -0.12
C LEU A 38 -9.42 30.34 -0.74
N PRO A 39 -9.53 30.23 -2.08
CA PRO A 39 -9.98 29.00 -2.73
C PRO A 39 -9.11 27.77 -2.40
N GLN A 40 -7.80 27.96 -2.20
CA GLN A 40 -6.89 26.88 -1.84
C GLN A 40 -7.08 26.41 -0.39
N PHE A 41 -7.53 27.30 0.49
CA PHE A 41 -7.89 26.92 1.86
C PHE A 41 -9.24 26.22 1.88
N GLN A 42 -10.22 26.70 1.11
CA GLN A 42 -11.50 26.01 0.91
C GLN A 42 -11.29 24.61 0.33
N GLN A 43 -10.51 24.48 -0.76
CA GLN A 43 -10.15 23.19 -1.34
C GLN A 43 -9.43 22.29 -0.32
N MET A 44 -8.52 22.83 0.51
CA MET A 44 -7.88 22.04 1.57
C MET A 44 -8.91 21.55 2.60
N ILE A 45 -9.88 22.37 2.98
CA ILE A 45 -10.95 21.98 3.91
C ILE A 45 -11.86 20.94 3.25
N ASP A 46 -12.21 21.12 1.98
CA ASP A 46 -12.99 20.17 1.20
C ASP A 46 -12.24 18.84 1.05
N ASP A 47 -10.94 18.84 0.75
CA ASP A 47 -10.11 17.63 0.69
C ASP A 47 -10.05 16.92 2.06
N LEU A 48 -10.04 17.70 3.16
CA LEU A 48 -10.04 17.20 4.53
C LEU A 48 -11.42 16.75 5.02
N ALA A 49 -12.50 17.22 4.39
CA ALA A 49 -13.90 16.92 4.70
C ALA A 49 -14.55 15.95 3.70
N ASP A 50 -13.90 15.69 2.57
CA ASP A 50 -14.32 14.76 1.54
C ASP A 50 -14.44 13.37 2.15
N SER A 51 -15.63 12.78 2.12
CA SER A 51 -15.90 11.46 2.68
C SER A 51 -15.01 10.34 2.12
N ASP A 52 -14.44 10.51 0.92
CA ASP A 52 -13.52 9.53 0.33
C ASP A 52 -12.06 9.69 0.81
N ASN A 53 -11.67 10.86 1.31
CA ASN A 53 -10.28 11.20 1.72
C ASN A 53 -10.11 11.70 3.16
N SER A 54 -11.21 11.99 3.88
CA SER A 54 -11.18 12.69 5.17
C SER A 54 -10.73 11.83 6.35
N LEU A 55 -10.24 12.53 7.38
CA LEU A 55 -10.01 12.00 8.72
C LEU A 55 -11.33 11.79 9.50
N CYS A 56 -12.44 12.40 9.05
CA CYS A 56 -13.78 12.15 9.60
C CYS A 56 -14.47 10.97 8.87
N GLY A 57 -15.20 10.12 9.59
CA GLY A 57 -15.89 8.97 8.98
C GLY A 57 -15.12 7.64 9.02
N LYS A 58 -13.91 7.62 9.60
CA LYS A 58 -13.24 6.35 9.92
C LYS A 58 -14.08 5.57 10.93
N ASN A 59 -14.48 4.35 10.55
CA ASN A 59 -15.33 3.50 11.37
C ASN A 59 -14.85 2.04 11.27
N LYS A 60 -14.26 1.55 12.37
CA LYS A 60 -13.76 0.18 12.47
C LYS A 60 -14.85 -0.86 12.22
N LYS A 61 -16.08 -0.64 12.71
CA LYS A 61 -17.18 -1.60 12.55
C LYS A 61 -17.55 -1.74 11.07
N VAL A 62 -17.75 -0.62 10.38
CA VAL A 62 -18.06 -0.60 8.94
C VAL A 62 -16.90 -1.21 8.13
N ALA A 63 -15.66 -0.92 8.49
CA ALA A 63 -14.50 -1.53 7.85
C ALA A 63 -14.48 -3.07 7.99
N LEU A 64 -14.87 -3.60 9.15
CA LEU A 64 -14.95 -5.05 9.40
C LEU A 64 -16.09 -5.71 8.61
N GLU A 65 -17.25 -5.05 8.52
CA GLU A 65 -18.38 -5.54 7.71
C GLU A 65 -18.01 -5.57 6.21
N LEU A 66 -17.37 -4.52 5.70
CA LEU A 66 -16.88 -4.47 4.32
C LEU A 66 -15.77 -5.49 4.06
N LYS A 67 -14.87 -5.71 5.05
CA LYS A 67 -13.86 -6.79 4.98
C LYS A 67 -14.55 -8.14 4.83
N GLN A 68 -15.58 -8.41 5.64
CA GLN A 68 -16.32 -9.67 5.60
C GLN A 68 -17.02 -9.86 4.25
N LYS A 69 -17.76 -8.84 3.79
CA LYS A 69 -18.40 -8.85 2.47
C LYS A 69 -17.39 -9.10 1.34
N GLY A 70 -16.24 -8.43 1.40
CA GLY A 70 -15.16 -8.65 0.44
C GLY A 70 -14.63 -10.09 0.45
N ASN A 71 -14.51 -10.70 1.63
CA ASN A 71 -14.11 -12.11 1.75
C ASN A 71 -15.17 -13.05 1.18
N GLU A 72 -16.45 -12.81 1.43
CA GLU A 72 -17.57 -13.60 0.89
C GLU A 72 -17.61 -13.51 -0.64
N SER A 73 -17.51 -12.30 -1.20
CA SER A 73 -17.41 -12.09 -2.65
C SER A 73 -16.15 -12.74 -3.25
N TYR A 74 -15.02 -12.73 -2.52
CA TYR A 74 -13.80 -13.42 -2.98
C TYR A 74 -14.01 -14.94 -3.07
N LEU A 75 -14.66 -15.54 -2.08
CA LEU A 75 -14.95 -16.97 -2.03
C LEU A 75 -15.93 -17.41 -3.13
N THR A 76 -16.90 -16.56 -3.47
CA THR A 76 -17.86 -16.78 -4.55
C THR A 76 -17.33 -16.39 -5.94
N ALA A 77 -16.04 -16.01 -6.02
CA ALA A 77 -15.37 -15.55 -7.24
C ALA A 77 -15.96 -14.28 -7.89
N GLU A 78 -16.77 -13.52 -7.14
CA GLU A 78 -17.23 -12.18 -7.52
C GLU A 78 -16.12 -11.14 -7.30
N TYR A 79 -15.06 -11.22 -8.10
CA TYR A 79 -13.84 -10.46 -7.89
C TYR A 79 -14.02 -8.93 -7.96
N ALA A 80 -14.94 -8.44 -8.81
CA ALA A 80 -15.27 -7.01 -8.86
C ALA A 80 -15.91 -6.53 -7.55
N SER A 81 -16.87 -7.27 -7.01
CA SER A 81 -17.53 -7.00 -5.72
C SER A 81 -16.54 -7.08 -4.55
N ALA A 82 -15.64 -8.06 -4.58
CA ALA A 82 -14.57 -8.20 -3.59
C ALA A 82 -13.62 -7.00 -3.61
N LEU A 83 -13.20 -6.55 -4.80
CA LEU A 83 -12.31 -5.42 -4.97
C LEU A 83 -12.94 -4.12 -4.47
N ALA A 84 -14.21 -3.89 -4.80
CA ALA A 84 -14.97 -2.74 -4.33
C ALA A 84 -15.05 -2.73 -2.80
N SER A 85 -15.41 -3.87 -2.20
CA SER A 85 -15.58 -4.02 -0.75
C SER A 85 -14.27 -3.80 0.00
N TYR A 86 -13.16 -4.41 -0.42
CA TYR A 86 -11.85 -4.19 0.20
C TYR A 86 -11.37 -2.74 0.05
N SER A 87 -11.61 -2.12 -1.10
CA SER A 87 -11.20 -0.73 -1.34
C SER A 87 -12.01 0.25 -0.49
N GLN A 88 -13.31 0.02 -0.34
CA GLN A 88 -14.16 0.80 0.55
C GLN A 88 -13.77 0.59 2.02
N ALA A 89 -13.46 -0.66 2.41
CA ALA A 89 -12.98 -0.95 3.75
C ALA A 89 -11.70 -0.17 4.09
N LEU A 90 -10.76 -0.09 3.14
CA LEU A 90 -9.52 0.71 3.31
C LEU A 90 -9.80 2.20 3.45
N ARG A 91 -10.82 2.74 2.76
CA ARG A 91 -11.20 4.16 2.90
C ARG A 91 -11.74 4.48 4.30
N VAL A 92 -12.51 3.57 4.91
CA VAL A 92 -13.16 3.82 6.20
C VAL A 92 -12.42 3.23 7.41
N ALA A 93 -11.38 2.42 7.20
CA ALA A 93 -10.64 1.82 8.32
C ALA A 93 -9.77 2.87 9.04
N PRO A 94 -9.90 3.02 10.38
CA PRO A 94 -8.92 3.75 11.17
C PRO A 94 -7.54 3.09 11.07
N MET A 95 -6.47 3.88 10.98
CA MET A 95 -5.09 3.36 10.78
C MET A 95 -4.59 2.49 11.93
N ASP A 96 -5.04 2.78 13.16
CA ASP A 96 -4.73 2.06 14.39
C ASP A 96 -5.72 0.93 14.69
N ALA A 97 -6.73 0.71 13.83
CA ALA A 97 -7.73 -0.32 14.05
C ALA A 97 -7.08 -1.72 14.09
N VAL A 98 -7.44 -2.48 15.12
CA VAL A 98 -6.97 -3.86 15.33
C VAL A 98 -8.10 -4.86 15.10
N ASP A 99 -7.77 -5.98 14.46
CA ASP A 99 -8.64 -7.13 14.22
C ASP A 99 -7.84 -8.42 14.51
N MET A 100 -8.33 -9.26 15.42
CA MET A 100 -7.65 -10.51 15.83
C MET A 100 -6.15 -10.31 16.15
N ASN A 101 -5.84 -9.29 16.97
CA ASN A 101 -4.48 -8.89 17.36
C ASN A 101 -3.55 -8.47 16.20
N LYS A 102 -4.13 -8.08 15.05
CA LYS A 102 -3.38 -7.58 13.87
C LYS A 102 -3.91 -6.24 13.44
N ASN A 103 -3.07 -5.44 12.81
CA ASN A 103 -3.51 -4.19 12.21
C ASN A 103 -4.51 -4.47 11.07
N LEU A 104 -5.72 -3.90 11.17
CA LEU A 104 -6.81 -4.10 10.23
C LEU A 104 -6.47 -3.57 8.84
N VAL A 105 -5.85 -2.38 8.76
CA VAL A 105 -5.45 -1.78 7.48
C VAL A 105 -4.42 -2.65 6.77
N ALA A 106 -3.43 -3.16 7.49
CA ALA A 106 -2.46 -4.11 6.94
C ALA A 106 -3.14 -5.39 6.42
N THR A 107 -4.13 -5.89 7.17
CA THR A 107 -4.93 -7.08 6.78
C THR A 107 -5.75 -6.81 5.51
N LEU A 108 -6.37 -5.62 5.40
CA LEU A 108 -7.14 -5.22 4.23
C LEU A 108 -6.29 -5.09 2.97
N PHE A 109 -5.11 -4.47 3.08
CA PHE A 109 -4.15 -4.44 1.98
C PHE A 109 -3.74 -5.85 1.56
N LEU A 110 -3.49 -6.76 2.50
CA LEU A 110 -3.14 -8.14 2.17
C LEU A 110 -4.28 -8.88 1.45
N ASN A 111 -5.53 -8.68 1.89
CA ASN A 111 -6.68 -9.30 1.25
C ASN A 111 -6.84 -8.80 -0.19
N ARG A 112 -6.72 -7.48 -0.40
CA ARG A 112 -6.79 -6.89 -1.74
C ARG A 112 -5.60 -7.29 -2.62
N ALA A 113 -4.38 -7.41 -2.06
CA ALA A 113 -3.24 -7.97 -2.77
C ALA A 113 -3.47 -9.43 -3.20
N SER A 114 -4.05 -10.25 -2.31
CA SER A 114 -4.40 -11.63 -2.64
C SER A 114 -5.43 -11.70 -3.78
N LEU A 115 -6.40 -10.78 -3.78
CA LEU A 115 -7.33 -10.60 -4.89
C LEU A 115 -6.62 -10.20 -6.19
N PHE A 116 -5.81 -9.15 -6.18
CA PHE A 116 -5.06 -8.72 -7.36
C PHE A 116 -4.19 -9.84 -7.93
N HIS A 117 -3.50 -10.58 -7.08
CA HIS A 117 -2.75 -11.77 -7.51
C HIS A 117 -3.66 -12.82 -8.15
N LYS A 118 -4.84 -13.08 -7.58
CA LYS A 118 -5.80 -14.05 -8.11
C LYS A 118 -6.32 -13.68 -9.51
N ILE A 119 -6.48 -12.39 -9.79
CA ILE A 119 -6.93 -11.87 -11.09
C ILE A 119 -5.78 -11.50 -12.05
N GLY A 120 -4.52 -11.78 -11.69
CA GLY A 120 -3.35 -11.56 -12.56
C GLY A 120 -2.75 -10.14 -12.54
N PHE A 121 -3.26 -9.25 -11.69
CA PHE A 121 -2.76 -7.88 -11.50
C PHE A 121 -1.57 -7.88 -10.53
N LEU A 122 -0.46 -8.46 -10.96
CA LEU A 122 0.69 -8.75 -10.09
C LEU A 122 1.36 -7.48 -9.56
N THR A 123 1.40 -6.40 -10.34
CA THR A 123 2.04 -5.14 -9.92
C THR A 123 1.27 -4.44 -8.80
N GLU A 124 -0.06 -4.49 -8.84
CA GLU A 124 -0.98 -3.98 -7.84
C GLU A 124 -0.90 -4.82 -6.56
N SER A 125 -0.80 -6.15 -6.72
CA SER A 125 -0.53 -7.07 -5.60
C SER A 125 0.77 -6.72 -4.87
N LEU A 126 1.87 -6.50 -5.59
CA LEU A 126 3.15 -6.06 -4.99
C LEU A 126 3.00 -4.73 -4.24
N ARG A 127 2.30 -3.76 -4.82
CA ARG A 127 2.07 -2.44 -4.21
C ARG A 127 1.31 -2.55 -2.90
N ASP A 128 0.23 -3.33 -2.87
CA ASP A 128 -0.56 -3.51 -1.65
C ASP A 128 0.17 -4.36 -0.60
N CYS A 129 0.94 -5.38 -1.01
CA CYS A 129 1.82 -6.09 -0.08
C CYS A 129 2.85 -5.14 0.56
N LYS A 130 3.46 -4.24 -0.23
CA LYS A 130 4.39 -3.24 0.29
C LYS A 130 3.73 -2.32 1.31
N ARG A 131 2.50 -1.86 1.05
CA ARG A 131 1.73 -1.04 2.01
C ARG A 131 1.41 -1.81 3.29
N ALA A 132 0.99 -3.07 3.18
CA ALA A 132 0.75 -3.92 4.35
C ALA A 132 2.02 -4.06 5.21
N LEU A 133 3.18 -4.23 4.59
CA LEU A 133 4.48 -4.38 5.25
C LEU A 133 5.04 -3.07 5.83
N GLN A 134 4.69 -1.92 5.26
CA GLN A 134 4.99 -0.61 5.87
C GLN A 134 4.26 -0.42 7.20
N ILE A 135 3.05 -0.96 7.32
CA ILE A 135 2.22 -0.88 8.53
C ILE A 135 2.59 -1.98 9.53
N SER A 136 2.81 -3.20 9.04
CA SER A 136 3.18 -4.35 9.85
C SER A 136 4.37 -5.09 9.23
N PRO A 137 5.61 -4.70 9.56
CA PRO A 137 6.82 -5.29 9.00
C PRO A 137 6.98 -6.78 9.31
N THR A 138 6.35 -7.27 10.39
CA THR A 138 6.39 -8.67 10.82
C THR A 138 5.25 -9.51 10.24
N TYR A 139 4.49 -8.98 9.28
CA TYR A 139 3.33 -9.70 8.74
C TYR A 139 3.75 -10.80 7.74
N ALA A 140 4.06 -11.98 8.27
CA ALA A 140 4.55 -13.14 7.50
C ALA A 140 3.74 -13.44 6.22
N LYS A 141 2.40 -13.37 6.29
CA LYS A 141 1.54 -13.61 5.13
C LYS A 141 1.70 -12.54 4.03
N ALA A 142 2.00 -11.29 4.37
CA ALA A 142 2.25 -10.24 3.38
C ALA A 142 3.60 -10.43 2.67
N TRP A 143 4.64 -10.82 3.40
CA TRP A 143 5.91 -11.26 2.81
C TRP A 143 5.69 -12.44 1.85
N TYR A 144 4.98 -13.48 2.29
CA TYR A 144 4.68 -14.65 1.46
C TYR A 144 3.93 -14.28 0.16
N ARG A 145 2.89 -13.43 0.26
CA ARG A 145 2.11 -12.99 -0.91
C ARG A 145 2.94 -12.15 -1.88
N ARG A 146 3.82 -11.29 -1.36
CA ARG A 146 4.74 -10.50 -2.19
C ARG A 146 5.75 -11.39 -2.91
N GLY A 147 6.31 -12.36 -2.19
CA GLY A 147 7.24 -13.35 -2.75
C GLY A 147 6.60 -14.14 -3.89
N LYS A 148 5.36 -14.61 -3.70
CA LYS A 148 4.59 -15.25 -4.77
C LYS A 148 4.38 -14.36 -6.01
N ALA A 149 3.97 -13.11 -5.83
CA ALA A 149 3.80 -12.19 -6.96
C ALA A 149 5.13 -11.92 -7.67
N ASN A 150 6.25 -11.87 -6.94
CA ASN A 150 7.58 -11.76 -7.51
C ASN A 150 8.00 -13.00 -8.31
N VAL A 151 7.64 -14.21 -7.88
CA VAL A 151 7.86 -15.44 -8.68
C VAL A 151 7.12 -15.36 -10.01
N ASP A 152 5.84 -14.97 -9.98
CA ASP A 152 5.01 -14.91 -11.18
C ASP A 152 5.47 -13.80 -12.16
N LEU A 153 6.17 -12.77 -11.65
CA LEU A 153 6.84 -11.73 -12.45
C LEU A 153 8.26 -12.11 -12.90
N GLY A 154 8.80 -13.26 -12.47
CA GLY A 154 10.18 -13.67 -12.77
C GLY A 154 11.26 -13.02 -11.91
N ASN A 155 10.88 -12.24 -10.89
CA ASN A 155 11.78 -11.58 -9.95
C ASN A 155 12.28 -12.55 -8.87
N PHE A 156 12.98 -13.62 -9.26
CA PHE A 156 13.33 -14.71 -8.35
C PHE A 156 14.20 -14.29 -7.15
N LYS A 157 15.12 -13.33 -7.33
CA LYS A 157 15.96 -12.82 -6.24
C LYS A 157 15.11 -12.15 -5.15
N ASP A 158 14.18 -11.28 -5.56
CA ASP A 158 13.28 -10.59 -4.63
C ASP A 158 12.31 -11.58 -3.99
N ALA A 159 11.82 -12.57 -4.74
CA ALA A 159 11.00 -13.63 -4.21
C ALA A 159 11.70 -14.41 -3.09
N VAL A 160 12.94 -14.87 -3.30
CA VAL A 160 13.71 -15.60 -2.27
C VAL A 160 13.88 -14.77 -1.01
N ASN A 161 14.20 -13.47 -1.14
CA ASN A 161 14.28 -12.57 0.01
C ASN A 161 12.93 -12.46 0.74
N ASP A 162 11.83 -12.30 0.00
CA ASP A 162 10.49 -12.21 0.57
C ASP A 162 10.08 -13.49 1.31
N PHE A 163 10.35 -14.67 0.75
CA PHE A 163 10.05 -15.94 1.41
C PHE A 163 10.92 -16.18 2.65
N ASN A 164 12.19 -15.76 2.65
CA ASN A 164 13.03 -15.83 3.84
C ASN A 164 12.48 -14.96 4.98
N ASN A 165 12.06 -13.73 4.68
CA ASN A 165 11.38 -12.88 5.66
C ASN A 165 10.03 -13.48 6.10
N ALA A 166 9.27 -14.08 5.19
CA ALA A 166 8.04 -14.78 5.55
C ALA A 166 8.32 -15.93 6.53
N LYS A 167 9.36 -16.73 6.30
CA LYS A 167 9.77 -17.85 7.17
C LYS A 167 10.21 -17.38 8.55
N SER A 168 10.95 -16.26 8.65
CA SER A 168 11.43 -15.73 9.94
C SER A 168 10.30 -15.22 10.83
N PHE A 169 9.24 -14.65 10.24
CA PHE A 169 8.08 -14.13 10.97
C PHE A 169 6.92 -15.12 11.13
N GLU A 170 6.92 -16.23 10.39
CA GLU A 170 5.94 -17.29 10.56
C GLU A 170 6.11 -17.96 11.94
N LEU A 171 5.01 -18.17 12.65
CA LEU A 171 5.02 -18.76 13.98
C LEU A 171 4.75 -20.26 13.93
N SER A 172 3.98 -20.73 12.94
CA SER A 172 3.65 -22.14 12.77
C SER A 172 4.81 -22.92 12.12
N MET A 173 5.16 -24.06 12.69
CA MET A 173 6.14 -24.97 12.09
C MET A 173 5.67 -25.50 10.73
N ASP A 174 4.37 -25.75 10.57
CA ASP A 174 3.81 -26.18 9.29
C ASP A 174 3.92 -25.09 8.24
N GLY A 175 3.65 -23.84 8.64
CA GLY A 175 3.83 -22.67 7.79
C GLY A 175 5.28 -22.51 7.35
N LYS A 176 6.24 -22.65 8.26
CA LYS A 176 7.68 -22.60 7.94
C LYS A 176 8.09 -23.70 6.96
N ARG A 177 7.62 -24.93 7.17
CA ARG A 177 7.89 -26.06 6.26
C ARG A 177 7.32 -25.81 4.87
N HIS A 178 6.09 -25.31 4.79
CA HIS A 178 5.47 -24.94 3.51
C HIS A 178 6.29 -23.88 2.77
N ILE A 179 6.71 -22.81 3.47
CA ILE A 179 7.55 -21.75 2.90
C ILE A 179 8.90 -22.29 2.42
N GLU A 180 9.49 -23.23 3.16
CA GLU A 180 10.76 -23.86 2.81
C GLU A 180 10.66 -24.75 1.56
N THR A 181 9.55 -25.46 1.38
CA THR A 181 9.26 -26.19 0.14
C THR A 181 9.16 -25.25 -1.05
N GLU A 182 8.43 -24.14 -0.92
CA GLU A 182 8.31 -23.12 -1.98
C GLU A 182 9.69 -22.51 -2.33
N LEU A 183 10.49 -22.16 -1.32
CA LEU A 183 11.86 -21.67 -1.50
C LEU A 183 12.72 -22.64 -2.32
N THR A 184 12.64 -23.93 -2.00
CA THR A 184 13.39 -24.97 -2.73
C THR A 184 13.02 -25.00 -4.21
N ILE A 185 11.71 -24.98 -4.51
CA ILE A 185 11.20 -24.97 -5.89
C ILE A 185 11.67 -23.71 -6.64
N ILE A 186 11.68 -22.56 -5.99
CA ILE A 186 12.10 -21.28 -6.60
C ILE A 186 13.60 -21.30 -6.94
N LEU A 187 14.43 -21.82 -6.02
CA LEU A 187 15.88 -21.93 -6.24
C LEU A 187 16.22 -22.88 -7.39
N GLU A 188 15.48 -23.98 -7.55
CA GLU A 188 15.63 -24.89 -8.70
C GLU A 188 15.24 -24.23 -10.03
N ARG A 189 14.13 -23.48 -10.05
CA ARG A 189 13.71 -22.69 -11.23
C ARG A 189 14.75 -21.63 -11.60
N GLN A 190 15.36 -20.98 -10.61
CA GLN A 190 16.41 -19.98 -10.83
C GLN A 190 17.68 -20.59 -11.45
N LYS A 191 18.10 -21.78 -10.98
CA LYS A 191 19.24 -22.50 -11.57
C LYS A 191 18.96 -22.90 -13.02
N SER A 192 17.74 -23.39 -13.29
CA SER A 192 17.32 -23.83 -14.62
C SER A 192 17.19 -22.69 -15.63
N THR A 193 16.81 -21.49 -15.19
CA THR A 193 16.78 -20.29 -16.04
C THR A 193 18.18 -19.74 -16.30
N SER A 194 19.05 -19.78 -15.29
CA SER A 194 20.46 -19.37 -15.44
C SER A 194 21.23 -20.27 -16.42
N SER A 195 21.03 -21.59 -16.38
CA SER A 195 21.68 -22.53 -17.30
C SER A 195 21.24 -22.36 -18.76
N LYS A 196 19.95 -22.09 -19.00
CA LYS A 196 19.45 -21.79 -20.36
C LYS A 196 20.04 -20.51 -20.94
N THR A 197 20.15 -19.46 -20.12
CA THR A 197 20.71 -18.17 -20.55
C THR A 197 22.19 -18.29 -20.93
N VAL A 198 22.96 -19.15 -20.24
CA VAL A 198 24.37 -19.42 -20.58
C VAL A 198 24.48 -20.18 -21.91
N GLN A 199 23.66 -21.21 -22.14
CA GLN A 199 23.66 -21.97 -23.40
C GLN A 199 23.21 -21.13 -24.62
N GLU A 200 22.24 -20.24 -24.46
CA GLU A 200 21.81 -19.33 -25.53
C GLU A 200 22.89 -18.30 -25.89
N ASN A 201 23.62 -17.79 -24.90
CA ASN A 201 24.74 -16.87 -25.13
C ASN A 201 25.93 -17.58 -25.81
N GLU A 202 26.29 -18.79 -25.40
CA GLU A 202 27.37 -19.57 -26.03
C GLU A 202 27.05 -19.90 -27.51
N ASN A 203 25.79 -20.21 -27.83
CA ASN A 203 25.37 -20.46 -29.21
C ASN A 203 25.38 -19.21 -30.09
N CYS A 204 25.17 -18.01 -29.54
CA CYS A 204 25.25 -16.75 -30.31
C CYS A 204 26.69 -16.33 -30.62
N PHE A 205 27.66 -16.63 -29.74
CA PHE A 205 29.08 -16.31 -29.98
C PHE A 205 29.77 -17.28 -30.95
N GLY A 206 29.22 -18.47 -31.18
CA GLY A 206 29.76 -19.46 -32.12
C GLY A 206 29.60 -19.12 -33.61
N HIS A 207 28.83 -18.08 -33.97
CA HIS A 207 28.48 -17.80 -35.38
C HIS A 207 29.30 -16.68 -36.05
N PHE A 208 30.20 -15.99 -35.32
CA PHE A 208 31.02 -14.89 -35.88
C PHE A 208 32.48 -15.28 -36.22
N GLY A 209 32.85 -16.56 -36.15
CA GLY A 209 34.24 -17.03 -36.25
C GLY A 209 34.71 -17.59 -37.60
N LYS A 210 33.99 -17.40 -38.72
CA LYS A 210 34.44 -17.88 -40.04
C LYS A 210 34.05 -16.93 -41.17
N THR A 211 34.87 -15.92 -41.42
CA THR A 211 34.98 -15.33 -42.76
C THR A 211 36.46 -15.25 -43.10
N TYR A 212 36.85 -16.01 -44.13
CA TYR A 212 38.14 -15.96 -44.81
C TYR A 212 38.08 -14.89 -45.91
#